data_AF-A0A5E5QIR7-F1
#
_entry.id   AF-A0A5E5QIR7-F1
#
_cell.length_a   1.000
_cell.length_b   1.000
_cell.length_c   1.000
_cell.angle_alpha   90.00
_cell.angle_beta   90.00
_cell.angle_gamma   90.00
#
_symmetry.space_group_name_H-M   'P 1'
#
loop_
_entity.id
_entity.type
_entity.pdbx_description
1 polymer ?
#
loop_
_entity_poly.entity_id
_entity_poly.type
_entity_poly.pdbx_seq_one_letter_code
_entity_poly.pdbx_strand_id
1 'polypeptide(L)'
;MSIDKEKELLLNTVVSKHDLRREIEDQYDDENEYGEGYLENILNDKFKIYKNLVDSFGKKVFDFNESTEVIKLNKNFKAKEEYLLCLSLMEKQEEGKRDQMAKYFEEVVAESLVSLFGSNSTYELCDNSRNSSFSVEELAKKMQENFYRELRNDKKIQEGDGSCDIVFWKRIDESPGLISVLVQCKSGRNWRSGTPVADNVWSALISFTVKPMIAYAITDLLSIEEIRCQSLQKGMIFDRARIVRLLADSDNSKINTIRRNITSLDLD
;
A
#
# COMPACT_ATOMS: atom_id res chain seq x y z
N MET A 1 -1.75 5.13 15.06
CA MET A 1 -3.03 4.43 15.30
C MET A 1 -2.77 2.94 15.20
N SER A 2 -3.39 2.07 16.03
CA SER A 2 -3.11 0.62 15.94
C SER A 2 -3.84 0.01 14.75
N ILE A 3 -3.19 -0.92 14.06
CA ILE A 3 -3.73 -1.66 12.92
C ILE A 3 -4.95 -2.48 13.35
N ASP A 4 -4.93 -3.00 14.58
CA ASP A 4 -6.02 -3.80 15.16
C ASP A 4 -7.36 -3.06 15.15
N LYS A 5 -7.34 -1.77 15.50
CA LYS A 5 -8.55 -0.94 15.55
C LYS A 5 -9.12 -0.67 14.16
N GLU A 6 -8.26 -0.57 13.14
CA GLU A 6 -8.71 -0.46 11.75
C GLU A 6 -9.36 -1.77 11.28
N LYS A 7 -8.73 -2.91 11.58
CA LYS A 7 -9.28 -4.22 11.26
C LYS A 7 -10.62 -4.45 11.94
N GLU A 8 -10.70 -4.16 13.24
CA GLU A 8 -11.92 -4.27 14.03
C GLU A 8 -13.05 -3.46 13.40
N LEU A 9 -12.81 -2.18 13.04
CA LEU A 9 -13.81 -1.34 12.37
C LEU A 9 -14.25 -1.93 11.01
N LEU A 10 -13.34 -2.55 10.25
CA LEU A 10 -13.67 -3.13 8.95
C LEU A 10 -14.40 -4.47 9.04
N LEU A 11 -14.06 -5.28 10.05
CA LEU A 11 -14.75 -6.54 10.33
C LEU A 11 -16.16 -6.24 10.87
N ASN A 12 -16.29 -5.24 11.73
CA ASN A 12 -17.54 -4.78 12.31
C ASN A 12 -18.25 -3.81 11.36
N THR A 13 -18.97 -4.36 10.38
CA THR A 13 -19.77 -3.61 9.39
C THR A 13 -20.74 -2.57 9.98
N VAL A 14 -21.04 -2.70 11.28
CA VAL A 14 -21.80 -1.74 12.09
C VAL A 14 -21.08 -1.59 13.43
N VAL A 15 -20.79 -0.35 13.81
CA VAL A 15 -20.40 0.02 15.18
C VAL A 15 -21.53 0.87 15.74
N SER A 16 -22.27 0.35 16.72
CA SER A 16 -23.32 1.09 17.42
C SER A 16 -22.89 1.40 18.84
N LYS A 17 -23.31 2.56 19.36
CA LYS A 17 -23.12 2.89 20.78
C LYS A 17 -23.74 1.83 21.69
N HIS A 18 -24.83 1.21 21.26
CA HIS A 18 -25.48 0.14 22.01
C HIS A 18 -24.61 -1.10 22.15
N ASP A 19 -23.97 -1.57 21.08
CA ASP A 19 -23.09 -2.74 21.13
C ASP A 19 -21.81 -2.45 21.92
N LEU A 20 -21.24 -1.24 21.73
CA LEU A 20 -20.09 -0.78 22.53
C LEU A 20 -20.43 -0.68 24.02
N ARG A 21 -21.65 -0.26 24.36
CA ARG A 21 -22.12 -0.19 25.75
C ARG A 21 -22.15 -1.58 26.39
N ARG A 22 -22.69 -2.59 25.69
CA ARG A 22 -22.67 -3.97 26.20
C ARG A 22 -21.24 -4.49 26.40
N GLU A 23 -20.33 -4.23 25.45
CA GLU A 23 -18.92 -4.62 25.58
C GLU A 23 -18.24 -3.96 26.78
N ILE A 24 -18.58 -2.71 27.07
CA ILE A 24 -18.09 -1.99 28.27
C ILE A 24 -18.71 -2.62 29.52
N GLU A 25 -20.02 -2.83 29.56
CA GLU A 25 -20.71 -3.45 30.71
C GLU A 25 -20.13 -4.86 31.02
N ASP A 26 -19.84 -5.67 30.00
CA ASP A 26 -19.19 -6.98 30.15
C ASP A 26 -17.72 -6.88 30.66
N GLN A 27 -17.02 -5.78 30.38
CA GLN A 27 -15.64 -5.55 30.84
C GLN A 27 -15.58 -5.03 32.28
N TYR A 28 -16.62 -4.32 32.71
CA TYR A 28 -16.73 -3.69 34.01
C TYR A 28 -17.88 -4.36 34.77
N ASP A 29 -17.66 -5.62 35.14
CA ASP A 29 -18.59 -6.58 35.79
C ASP A 29 -19.21 -6.09 37.13
N ASP A 30 -18.84 -4.89 37.60
CA ASP A 30 -19.33 -4.29 38.85
C ASP A 30 -19.87 -2.87 38.58
N GLU A 31 -21.11 -2.79 38.10
CA GLU A 31 -21.85 -1.53 37.90
C GLU A 31 -21.91 -0.65 39.16
N ASN A 32 -21.67 -1.23 40.35
CA ASN A 32 -21.67 -0.51 41.61
C ASN A 32 -20.38 0.28 41.86
N GLU A 33 -19.26 -0.09 41.20
CA GLU A 33 -17.97 0.58 41.39
C GLU A 33 -17.85 1.84 40.50
N TYR A 34 -18.49 1.83 39.33
CA TYR A 34 -18.41 2.90 38.35
C TYR A 34 -19.79 3.46 38.02
N GLY A 35 -20.12 4.67 38.51
CA GLY A 35 -21.41 5.30 38.25
C GLY A 35 -21.71 5.50 36.75
N GLU A 36 -22.99 5.55 36.38
CA GLU A 36 -23.48 5.61 34.99
C GLU A 36 -22.79 6.70 34.13
N GLY A 37 -22.46 7.85 34.72
CA GLY A 37 -21.75 8.93 34.03
C GLY A 37 -20.32 8.56 33.59
N TYR A 38 -19.66 7.64 34.31
CA TYR A 38 -18.32 7.16 33.93
C TYR A 38 -18.39 6.24 32.70
N LEU A 39 -19.33 5.29 32.68
CA LEU A 39 -19.54 4.39 31.54
C LEU A 39 -19.92 5.16 30.28
N GLU A 40 -20.79 6.18 30.40
CA GLU A 40 -21.18 7.04 29.28
C GLU A 40 -19.99 7.85 28.73
N ASN A 41 -19.07 8.30 29.57
CA ASN A 41 -17.84 8.95 29.11
C ASN A 41 -16.94 7.99 28.32
N ILE A 42 -16.72 6.76 28.81
CA ILE A 42 -15.95 5.73 28.09
C ILE A 42 -16.61 5.42 26.74
N LEU A 43 -17.93 5.27 26.72
CA LEU A 43 -18.69 4.99 25.51
C LEU A 43 -18.51 6.11 24.47
N ASN A 44 -18.66 7.37 24.89
CA ASN A 44 -18.50 8.51 24.00
C ASN A 44 -17.07 8.63 23.49
N ASP A 45 -16.06 8.33 24.30
CA ASP A 45 -14.66 8.31 23.89
C ASP A 45 -14.36 7.18 22.89
N LYS A 46 -14.82 5.95 23.15
CA LYS A 46 -14.72 4.82 22.20
C LYS A 46 -15.40 5.18 20.88
N PHE A 47 -16.64 5.68 20.92
CA PHE A 47 -17.38 6.05 19.71
C PHE A 47 -16.74 7.22 18.94
N LYS A 48 -16.17 8.20 19.64
CA LYS A 48 -15.42 9.30 19.04
C LYS A 48 -14.15 8.82 18.33
N ILE A 49 -13.45 7.80 18.87
CA ILE A 49 -12.31 7.17 18.19
C ILE A 49 -12.76 6.59 16.85
N TYR A 50 -13.87 5.84 16.83
CA TYR A 50 -14.45 5.29 15.60
C TYR A 50 -14.91 6.37 14.61
N LYS A 51 -15.50 7.46 15.10
CA LYS A 51 -15.89 8.58 14.24
C LYS A 51 -14.68 9.28 13.63
N ASN A 52 -13.65 9.55 14.43
CA ASN A 52 -12.40 10.10 13.94
C ASN A 52 -11.75 9.17 12.90
N LEU A 53 -11.82 7.85 13.11
CA LEU A 53 -11.42 6.84 12.13
C LEU A 53 -12.20 7.00 10.81
N VAL A 54 -13.52 7.13 10.86
CA VAL A 54 -14.33 7.34 9.64
C VAL A 54 -14.03 8.69 8.97
N ASP A 55 -13.85 9.75 9.74
CA ASP A 55 -13.60 11.08 9.18
C ASP A 55 -12.22 11.21 8.53
N SER A 56 -11.19 10.58 9.13
CA SER A 56 -9.82 10.66 8.62
C SER A 56 -9.48 9.58 7.57
N PHE A 57 -10.04 8.37 7.73
CA PHE A 57 -9.80 7.20 6.86
C PHE A 57 -11.00 6.91 5.97
N GLY A 58 -12.18 6.89 6.58
CA GLY A 58 -13.43 6.43 6.00
C GLY A 58 -13.82 7.14 4.72
N LYS A 59 -14.13 8.44 4.79
CA LYS A 59 -14.70 9.19 3.65
C LYS A 59 -13.82 9.24 2.39
N LYS A 60 -12.53 8.94 2.49
CA LYS A 60 -11.60 8.93 1.35
C LYS A 60 -11.57 7.62 0.57
N VAL A 61 -11.93 6.51 1.23
CA VAL A 61 -11.76 5.14 0.70
C VAL A 61 -13.06 4.33 0.79
N PHE A 62 -13.95 4.70 1.70
CA PHE A 62 -15.12 3.95 2.11
C PHE A 62 -16.35 4.86 2.20
N ASP A 63 -17.50 4.34 1.81
CA ASP A 63 -18.78 4.97 2.11
C ASP A 63 -19.30 4.50 3.47
N PHE A 64 -19.47 5.45 4.39
CA PHE A 64 -20.07 5.23 5.69
C PHE A 64 -21.39 5.99 5.80
N ASN A 65 -22.40 5.32 6.36
CA ASN A 65 -23.60 5.98 6.88
C ASN A 65 -23.37 6.28 8.35
N GLU A 66 -23.29 7.56 8.68
CA GLU A 66 -23.03 8.05 10.03
C GLU A 66 -24.31 8.66 10.64
N SER A 67 -24.57 8.30 11.89
CA SER A 67 -25.51 8.98 12.77
C SER A 67 -24.83 9.26 14.11
N THR A 68 -25.54 9.88 15.06
CA THR A 68 -25.02 10.10 16.42
C THR A 68 -24.79 8.80 17.19
N GLU A 69 -25.48 7.72 16.82
CA GLU A 69 -25.53 6.46 17.57
C GLU A 69 -24.92 5.27 16.83
N VAL A 70 -24.78 5.38 15.50
CA VAL A 70 -24.37 4.27 14.64
C VAL A 70 -23.45 4.77 13.55
N ILE A 71 -22.34 4.06 13.38
CA ILE A 71 -21.45 4.12 12.22
C ILE A 71 -21.64 2.82 11.45
N LYS A 72 -22.10 2.90 10.20
CA LYS A 72 -22.34 1.74 9.37
C LYS A 72 -21.54 1.82 8.08
N LEU A 73 -20.70 0.83 7.85
CA LEU A 73 -20.04 0.65 6.56
C LEU A 73 -21.10 0.25 5.52
N ASN A 74 -21.10 0.91 4.37
CA ASN A 74 -22.03 0.56 3.29
C ASN A 74 -21.72 -0.87 2.80
N LYS A 75 -22.76 -1.71 2.67
CA LYS A 75 -22.61 -3.18 2.46
C LYS A 75 -21.93 -3.54 1.12
N ASN A 76 -21.88 -2.63 0.15
CA ASN A 76 -21.29 -2.85 -1.16
C ASN A 76 -19.81 -2.42 -1.21
N PHE A 77 -19.04 -2.80 -0.21
CA PHE A 77 -17.64 -2.44 -0.16
C PHE A 77 -16.78 -3.43 -0.95
N LYS A 78 -16.64 -3.18 -2.26
CA LYS A 78 -15.80 -3.99 -3.15
C LYS A 78 -14.33 -4.05 -2.71
N ALA A 79 -13.83 -3.01 -2.05
CA ALA A 79 -12.40 -2.87 -1.71
C ALA A 79 -12.01 -3.45 -0.33
N LYS A 80 -12.90 -4.20 0.34
CA LYS A 80 -12.67 -4.72 1.70
C LYS A 80 -11.48 -5.61 1.77
N GLU A 81 -11.41 -6.52 0.83
CA GLU A 81 -10.42 -7.57 0.83
C GLU A 81 -9.04 -7.02 0.46
N GLU A 82 -8.99 -6.02 -0.43
CA GLU A 82 -7.79 -5.28 -0.81
C GLU A 82 -7.25 -4.46 0.37
N TYR A 83 -8.14 -3.83 1.14
CA TYR A 83 -7.71 -3.08 2.32
C TYR A 83 -7.12 -4.00 3.40
N LEU A 84 -7.82 -5.09 3.71
CA LEU A 84 -7.33 -6.09 4.67
C LEU A 84 -6.01 -6.71 4.21
N LEU A 85 -5.86 -6.97 2.91
CA LEU A 85 -4.59 -7.42 2.33
C LEU A 85 -3.45 -6.43 2.63
N CYS A 86 -3.63 -5.14 2.38
CA CYS A 86 -2.60 -4.14 2.68
C CYS A 86 -2.25 -4.07 4.18
N LEU A 87 -3.24 -4.25 5.08
CA LEU A 87 -2.97 -4.31 6.52
C LEU A 87 -2.14 -5.53 6.90
N SER A 88 -2.51 -6.72 6.40
CA SER A 88 -1.78 -7.95 6.69
C SER A 88 -0.34 -7.90 6.18
N LEU A 89 -0.09 -7.26 5.03
CA LEU A 89 1.26 -7.04 4.51
C LEU A 89 2.10 -6.16 5.43
N MET A 90 1.50 -5.20 6.12
CA MET A 90 2.22 -4.33 7.06
C MET A 90 2.54 -5.05 8.37
N GLU A 91 1.60 -5.79 8.94
CA GLU A 91 1.77 -6.50 10.21
C GLU A 91 2.78 -7.63 10.12
N LYS A 92 2.65 -8.52 9.13
CA LYS A 92 3.48 -9.74 9.02
C LYS A 92 4.96 -9.47 8.78
N GLN A 93 5.32 -8.23 8.42
CA GLN A 93 6.73 -7.82 8.40
C GLN A 93 7.36 -7.77 9.80
N GLU A 94 6.55 -7.57 10.83
CA GLU A 94 7.00 -7.51 12.22
C GLU A 94 7.20 -8.92 12.81
N GLU A 95 6.73 -9.98 12.14
CA GLU A 95 6.74 -11.39 12.58
C GLU A 95 7.86 -12.25 11.94
N GLY A 96 8.87 -11.63 11.31
CA GLY A 96 10.02 -12.35 10.76
C GLY A 96 9.85 -12.91 9.33
N LYS A 97 8.66 -12.75 8.70
CA LYS A 97 8.41 -13.06 7.27
C LYS A 97 8.66 -11.85 6.35
N ARG A 98 9.55 -10.94 6.76
CA ARG A 98 9.70 -9.59 6.20
C ARG A 98 9.93 -9.57 4.68
N ASP A 99 10.85 -10.40 4.19
CA ASP A 99 11.26 -10.40 2.78
C ASP A 99 10.13 -10.91 1.87
N GLN A 100 9.42 -11.96 2.28
CA GLN A 100 8.28 -12.48 1.52
C GLN A 100 7.13 -11.46 1.48
N MET A 101 6.83 -10.81 2.60
CA MET A 101 5.78 -9.78 2.65
C MET A 101 6.17 -8.54 1.84
N ALA A 102 7.46 -8.18 1.80
CA ALA A 102 7.94 -7.10 0.93
C ALA A 102 7.68 -7.43 -0.55
N LYS A 103 8.02 -8.66 -0.98
CA LYS A 103 7.75 -9.13 -2.35
C LYS A 103 6.26 -9.13 -2.69
N TYR A 104 5.40 -9.62 -1.80
CA TYR A 104 3.95 -9.53 -2.02
C TYR A 104 3.45 -8.08 -2.10
N PHE A 105 4.02 -7.17 -1.30
CA PHE A 105 3.66 -5.76 -1.41
C PHE A 105 4.10 -5.16 -2.75
N GLU A 106 5.30 -5.48 -3.23
CA GLU A 106 5.77 -5.07 -4.56
C GLU A 106 4.84 -5.59 -5.67
N GLU A 107 4.42 -6.86 -5.60
CA GLU A 107 3.45 -7.42 -6.56
C GLU A 107 2.09 -6.70 -6.51
N VAL A 108 1.56 -6.44 -5.31
CA VAL A 108 0.31 -5.69 -5.12
C VAL A 108 0.40 -4.29 -5.73
N VAL A 109 1.52 -3.60 -5.52
CA VAL A 109 1.76 -2.27 -6.10
C VAL A 109 1.85 -2.34 -7.63
N ALA A 110 2.57 -3.33 -8.17
CA ALA A 110 2.69 -3.53 -9.61
C ALA A 110 1.32 -3.74 -10.27
N GLU A 111 0.47 -4.58 -9.66
CA GLU A 111 -0.89 -4.81 -10.14
C GLU A 111 -1.80 -3.58 -10.01
N SER A 112 -1.56 -2.72 -9.00
CA SER A 112 -2.25 -1.42 -8.91
C SER A 112 -1.85 -0.48 -10.05
N LEU A 113 -0.60 -0.51 -10.50
CA LEU A 113 -0.13 0.25 -11.66
C LEU A 113 -0.74 -0.28 -12.97
N VAL A 114 -0.83 -1.60 -13.13
CA VAL A 114 -1.54 -2.21 -14.26
C VAL A 114 -2.99 -1.75 -14.29
N SER A 115 -3.65 -1.68 -13.14
CA SER A 115 -5.03 -1.19 -13.03
C SER A 115 -5.14 0.31 -13.37
N LEU A 116 -4.17 1.13 -12.94
CA LEU A 116 -4.13 2.56 -13.22
C LEU A 116 -3.92 2.88 -14.70
N PHE A 117 -2.92 2.25 -15.32
CA PHE A 117 -2.54 2.54 -16.71
C PHE A 117 -3.28 1.67 -17.72
N GLY A 118 -3.98 0.62 -17.29
CA GLY A 118 -4.83 -0.24 -18.11
C GLY A 118 -4.07 -1.37 -18.81
N SER A 119 -4.72 -1.97 -19.82
CA SER A 119 -4.18 -3.09 -20.60
C SER A 119 -2.86 -2.76 -21.32
N ASN A 120 -2.09 -3.80 -21.69
CA ASN A 120 -0.77 -3.72 -22.33
C ASN A 120 0.33 -3.07 -21.47
N SER A 121 0.05 -2.91 -20.19
CA SER A 121 1.05 -2.57 -19.18
C SER A 121 1.91 -3.80 -18.87
N THR A 122 3.20 -3.59 -18.62
CA THR A 122 4.15 -4.62 -18.19
C THR A 122 4.98 -4.07 -17.04
N TYR A 123 5.51 -4.96 -16.21
CA TYR A 123 6.43 -4.57 -15.15
C TYR A 123 7.45 -5.68 -14.91
N GLU A 124 8.56 -5.30 -14.27
CA GLU A 124 9.56 -6.21 -13.73
C GLU A 124 9.80 -5.87 -12.26
N LEU A 125 9.88 -6.89 -11.41
CA LEU A 125 10.29 -6.73 -10.01
C LEU A 125 11.82 -6.81 -9.93
N CYS A 126 12.43 -5.78 -9.36
CA CYS A 126 13.87 -5.68 -9.17
C CYS A 126 14.27 -6.42 -7.89
N ASP A 127 14.39 -7.74 -7.95
CA ASP A 127 14.93 -8.51 -6.85
C ASP A 127 16.45 -8.22 -6.75
N ASN A 128 16.87 -7.55 -5.68
CA ASN A 128 18.28 -7.21 -5.44
C ASN A 128 19.00 -8.25 -4.55
N SER A 129 18.40 -9.43 -4.34
CA SER A 129 19.08 -10.50 -3.62
C SER A 129 20.30 -10.99 -4.41
N ARG A 130 21.33 -11.46 -3.69
CA ARG A 130 22.60 -11.93 -4.28
C ARG A 130 22.44 -13.06 -5.31
N ASN A 131 21.30 -13.74 -5.31
CA ASN A 131 20.97 -14.86 -6.19
C ASN A 131 19.93 -14.48 -7.24
N SER A 132 19.60 -13.19 -7.40
CA SER A 132 18.57 -12.79 -8.34
C SER A 132 19.04 -12.96 -9.79
N SER A 133 18.10 -13.31 -10.66
CA SER A 133 18.29 -13.31 -12.11
C SER A 133 18.06 -11.93 -12.72
N PHE A 134 17.87 -10.88 -11.92
CA PHE A 134 17.53 -9.56 -12.43
C PHE A 134 18.72 -8.96 -13.17
N SER A 135 18.48 -8.54 -14.41
CA SER A 135 19.48 -7.93 -15.28
C SER A 135 18.92 -6.66 -15.91
N VAL A 136 19.54 -5.52 -15.59
CA VAL A 136 19.17 -4.21 -16.15
C VAL A 136 19.32 -4.20 -17.69
N GLU A 137 20.27 -4.96 -18.23
CA GLU A 137 20.46 -5.12 -19.67
C GLU A 137 19.29 -5.89 -20.33
N GLU A 138 18.84 -6.97 -19.69
CA GLU A 138 17.69 -7.73 -20.17
C GLU A 138 16.41 -6.92 -20.05
N LEU A 139 16.26 -6.15 -18.97
CA LEU A 139 15.15 -5.21 -18.78
C LEU A 139 15.13 -4.15 -19.89
N ALA A 140 16.25 -3.49 -20.16
CA ALA A 140 16.35 -2.50 -21.24
C ALA A 140 15.95 -3.13 -22.59
N LYS A 141 16.40 -4.36 -22.86
CA LYS A 141 16.01 -5.11 -24.06
C LYS A 141 14.50 -5.42 -24.10
N LYS A 142 13.88 -5.83 -22.98
CA LYS A 142 12.42 -6.04 -22.88
C LYS A 142 11.64 -4.75 -23.15
N MET A 143 12.14 -3.63 -22.65
CA MET A 143 11.57 -2.29 -22.87
C MET A 143 11.81 -1.78 -24.29
N GLN A 144 12.80 -2.35 -25.00
CA GLN A 144 13.35 -1.85 -26.27
C GLN A 144 13.99 -0.46 -26.11
N GLU A 145 14.66 -0.24 -24.98
CA GLU A 145 15.48 0.93 -24.69
C GLU A 145 16.97 0.56 -24.78
N ASN A 146 17.84 1.55 -24.93
CA ASN A 146 19.28 1.28 -25.01
C ASN A 146 19.91 1.10 -23.62
N PHE A 147 20.81 0.12 -23.48
CA PHE A 147 21.60 -0.10 -22.26
C PHE A 147 23.03 0.43 -22.41
N TYR A 148 23.49 1.23 -21.45
CA TYR A 148 24.84 1.78 -21.44
C TYR A 148 25.82 0.88 -20.66
N ARG A 149 26.45 -0.07 -21.35
CA ARG A 149 27.40 -1.03 -20.76
C ARG A 149 28.60 -0.36 -20.07
N GLU A 150 29.08 0.76 -20.60
CA GLU A 150 30.31 1.42 -20.14
C GLU A 150 30.18 1.97 -18.71
N LEU A 151 28.96 2.30 -18.29
CA LEU A 151 28.67 2.89 -16.98
C LEU A 151 28.43 1.84 -15.89
N ARG A 152 28.32 0.55 -16.25
CA ARG A 152 28.12 -0.56 -15.29
C ARG A 152 29.28 -0.71 -14.30
N ASN A 153 30.49 -0.29 -14.68
CA ASN A 153 31.70 -0.41 -13.86
C ASN A 153 32.00 0.86 -13.04
N ASP A 154 31.16 1.89 -13.12
CA ASP A 154 31.31 3.06 -12.25
C ASP A 154 30.97 2.66 -10.81
N LYS A 155 31.96 2.75 -9.91
CA LYS A 155 31.80 2.44 -8.49
C LYS A 155 30.61 3.19 -7.86
N LYS A 156 30.32 4.41 -8.31
CA LYS A 156 29.19 5.20 -7.79
C LYS A 156 27.83 4.62 -8.16
N ILE A 157 27.74 3.93 -9.31
CA ILE A 157 26.54 3.25 -9.78
C ILE A 157 26.43 1.87 -9.11
N GLN A 158 27.56 1.21 -8.83
CA GLN A 158 27.57 -0.08 -8.14
C GLN A 158 27.30 0.02 -6.63
N GLU A 159 27.65 1.14 -5.98
CA GLU A 159 27.42 1.36 -4.55
C GLU A 159 26.00 1.88 -4.25
N GLY A 160 25.30 2.40 -5.26
CA GLY A 160 23.93 2.86 -5.15
C GLY A 160 23.01 1.99 -5.98
N ASP A 161 22.35 1.01 -5.36
CA ASP A 161 21.39 0.07 -5.99
C ASP A 161 20.16 0.75 -6.64
N GLY A 162 20.15 2.08 -6.75
CA GLY A 162 19.07 2.89 -7.31
C GLY A 162 17.75 2.81 -6.54
N SER A 163 17.68 1.91 -5.55
CA SER A 163 16.59 1.66 -4.62
C SER A 163 15.24 1.50 -5.34
N CYS A 164 15.26 0.91 -6.53
CA CYS A 164 14.04 0.65 -7.31
C CYS A 164 13.66 -0.80 -7.14
N ASP A 165 12.39 -1.02 -6.78
CA ASP A 165 11.84 -2.37 -6.57
C ASP A 165 10.95 -2.78 -7.75
N ILE A 166 10.39 -1.83 -8.50
CA ILE A 166 9.54 -2.10 -9.66
C ILE A 166 9.90 -1.16 -10.80
N VAL A 167 10.16 -1.73 -11.97
CA VAL A 167 10.18 -0.98 -13.23
C VAL A 167 8.91 -1.34 -13.99
N PHE A 168 8.01 -0.37 -14.09
CA PHE A 168 6.76 -0.49 -14.82
C PHE A 168 6.87 0.24 -16.15
N TRP A 169 6.31 -0.32 -17.22
CA TRP A 169 6.17 0.39 -18.48
C TRP A 169 4.91 0.04 -19.25
N LYS A 170 4.45 0.99 -20.05
CA LYS A 170 3.35 0.82 -20.99
C LYS A 170 3.68 1.47 -22.33
N ARG A 171 3.45 0.73 -23.40
CA ARG A 171 3.42 1.30 -24.76
C ARG A 171 2.08 1.99 -24.98
N ILE A 172 2.14 3.22 -25.47
CA ILE A 172 0.94 3.99 -25.81
C ILE A 172 0.39 3.48 -27.14
N ASP A 173 1.29 3.28 -28.11
CA ASP A 173 1.00 2.87 -29.48
C ASP A 173 2.23 2.15 -30.08
N GLU A 174 2.26 2.01 -31.41
CA GLU A 174 3.40 1.47 -32.16
C GLU A 174 4.56 2.47 -32.31
N SER A 175 4.39 3.72 -31.85
CA SER A 175 5.40 4.76 -31.95
C SER A 175 6.56 4.50 -30.97
N PRO A 176 7.76 5.00 -31.29
CA PRO A 176 8.88 4.93 -30.35
C PRO A 176 8.59 5.78 -29.11
N GLY A 177 8.56 5.13 -27.96
CA GLY A 177 8.32 5.75 -26.66
C GLY A 177 7.41 4.89 -25.78
N LEU A 178 7.71 4.86 -24.50
CA LEU A 178 6.88 4.19 -23.51
C LEU A 178 6.72 5.08 -22.28
N ILE A 179 5.59 4.95 -21.62
CA ILE A 179 5.43 5.47 -20.26
C ILE A 179 6.24 4.53 -19.38
N SER A 180 7.25 5.05 -18.68
CA SER A 180 7.99 4.31 -17.65
C SER A 180 7.69 4.88 -16.28
N VAL A 181 7.57 4.00 -15.29
CA VAL A 181 7.50 4.36 -13.87
C VAL A 181 8.52 3.52 -13.12
N LEU A 182 9.44 4.18 -12.42
CA LEU A 182 10.35 3.54 -11.49
C LEU A 182 9.78 3.70 -10.08
N VAL A 183 9.61 2.59 -9.37
CA VAL A 183 8.89 2.57 -8.10
C VAL A 183 9.80 2.03 -7.00
N GLN A 184 9.85 2.75 -5.89
CA GLN A 184 10.34 2.21 -4.61
C GLN A 184 9.12 1.90 -3.73
N CYS A 185 9.11 0.70 -3.18
CA CYS A 185 8.14 0.19 -2.23
C CYS A 185 8.72 0.20 -0.81
N LYS A 186 7.97 0.70 0.17
CA LYS A 186 8.27 0.56 1.60
C LYS A 186 7.00 0.18 2.35
N SER A 187 6.90 -1.08 2.73
CA SER A 187 5.76 -1.64 3.46
C SER A 187 5.86 -1.53 4.99
N GLY A 188 6.98 -1.03 5.53
CA GLY A 188 7.22 -0.89 6.97
C GLY A 188 7.04 0.54 7.50
N ARG A 189 6.93 0.70 8.83
CA ARG A 189 6.68 2.00 9.49
C ARG A 189 7.77 3.06 9.27
N ASN A 190 8.99 2.64 8.94
CA ASN A 190 10.15 3.52 8.70
C ASN A 190 10.19 4.09 7.27
N TRP A 191 9.09 4.04 6.52
CA TRP A 191 9.04 4.55 5.15
C TRP A 191 9.33 6.05 5.02
N ARG A 192 9.13 6.84 6.09
CA ARG A 192 9.33 8.31 6.07
C ARG A 192 10.78 8.70 5.76
N SER A 193 11.75 7.97 6.32
CA SER A 193 13.18 8.16 6.08
C SER A 193 13.69 7.42 4.84
N GLY A 194 12.83 6.66 4.15
CA GLY A 194 13.22 5.97 2.92
C GLY A 194 13.49 6.94 1.79
N THR A 195 14.55 6.65 1.04
CA THR A 195 14.97 7.42 -0.13
C THR A 195 14.07 7.11 -1.33
N PRO A 196 13.75 8.11 -2.17
CA PRO A 196 13.12 7.83 -3.46
C PRO A 196 14.08 7.07 -4.37
N VAL A 197 13.54 6.54 -5.47
CA VAL A 197 14.36 5.99 -6.56
C VAL A 197 15.36 7.04 -7.04
N ALA A 198 16.62 6.63 -7.21
CA ALA A 198 17.66 7.47 -7.78
C ALA A 198 17.53 7.51 -9.32
N ASP A 199 16.75 8.46 -9.83
CA ASP A 199 16.47 8.60 -11.28
C ASP A 199 17.74 8.74 -12.12
N ASN A 200 18.77 9.40 -11.57
CA ASN A 200 20.08 9.58 -12.18
C ASN A 200 20.84 8.27 -12.36
N VAL A 201 20.73 7.32 -11.43
CA VAL A 201 21.38 5.99 -11.55
C VAL A 201 20.73 5.20 -12.67
N TRP A 202 19.39 5.15 -12.69
CA TRP A 202 18.65 4.43 -13.73
C TRP A 202 18.82 5.04 -15.11
N SER A 203 18.83 6.37 -15.22
CA SER A 203 19.07 7.07 -16.48
C SER A 203 20.51 6.94 -16.98
N ALA A 204 21.46 6.63 -16.10
CA ALA A 204 22.84 6.31 -16.48
C ALA A 204 22.97 4.88 -17.01
N LEU A 205 22.10 3.96 -16.57
CA LEU A 205 22.12 2.57 -17.02
C LEU A 205 21.26 2.34 -18.28
N ILE A 206 20.08 2.97 -18.35
CA ILE A 206 19.13 2.83 -19.44
C ILE A 206 18.87 4.20 -20.07
N SER A 207 19.03 4.28 -21.39
CA SER A 207 18.66 5.45 -22.18
C SER A 207 17.17 5.48 -22.45
N PHE A 208 16.38 5.89 -21.47
CA PHE A 208 14.94 6.01 -21.67
C PHE A 208 14.63 7.03 -22.77
N THR A 209 13.81 6.64 -23.75
CA THR A 209 13.35 7.52 -24.83
C THR A 209 12.53 8.70 -24.27
N VAL A 210 11.76 8.44 -23.21
CA VAL A 210 11.02 9.44 -22.44
C VAL A 210 11.47 9.36 -20.99
N LYS A 211 11.72 10.51 -20.34
CA LYS A 211 12.14 10.52 -18.93
C LYS A 211 11.14 9.72 -18.07
N PRO A 212 11.58 8.70 -17.31
CA PRO A 212 10.68 7.91 -16.50
C PRO A 212 10.09 8.75 -15.36
N MET A 213 8.84 8.45 -15.00
CA MET A 213 8.24 8.95 -13.77
C MET A 213 8.81 8.19 -12.57
N ILE A 214 8.93 8.88 -11.43
CA ILE A 214 9.28 8.24 -10.16
C ILE A 214 8.03 8.08 -9.33
N ALA A 215 7.92 6.94 -8.66
CA ALA A 215 6.84 6.65 -7.74
C ALA A 215 7.37 6.06 -6.43
N TYR A 216 6.58 6.23 -5.38
CA TYR A 216 6.88 5.73 -4.05
C TYR A 216 5.62 5.12 -3.43
N ALA A 217 5.69 3.84 -3.13
CA ALA A 217 4.56 3.06 -2.64
C ALA A 217 4.74 2.66 -1.18
N ILE A 218 3.67 2.82 -0.38
CA ILE A 218 3.66 2.52 1.04
C ILE A 218 2.35 1.88 1.47
N THR A 219 2.40 1.07 2.51
CA THR A 219 1.23 0.43 3.16
C THR A 219 0.52 1.35 4.15
N ASP A 220 1.12 2.50 4.47
CA ASP A 220 0.55 3.49 5.38
C ASP A 220 -0.51 4.34 4.66
N LEU A 221 -1.37 4.99 5.43
CA LEU A 221 -2.32 5.97 4.89
C LEU A 221 -1.79 7.38 5.12
N LEU A 222 -1.85 8.23 4.08
CA LEU A 222 -1.40 9.60 4.19
C LEU A 222 -2.55 10.61 4.16
N SER A 223 -2.37 11.70 4.91
CA SER A 223 -3.16 12.92 4.72
C SER A 223 -2.84 13.58 3.38
N ILE A 224 -3.76 14.42 2.88
CA ILE A 224 -3.57 15.12 1.59
C ILE A 224 -2.34 16.04 1.66
N GLU A 225 -2.13 16.67 2.81
CA GLU A 225 -0.99 17.50 3.12
C GLU A 225 0.31 16.70 3.07
N GLU A 226 0.36 15.51 3.70
CA GLU A 226 1.51 14.60 3.61
C GLU A 226 1.76 14.16 2.16
N ILE A 227 0.73 13.76 1.41
CA ILE A 227 0.87 13.40 -0.01
C ILE A 227 1.49 14.54 -0.80
N ARG A 228 0.98 15.77 -0.61
CA ARG A 228 1.51 16.94 -1.31
C ARG A 228 2.98 17.18 -0.95
N CYS A 229 3.34 17.07 0.33
CA CYS A 229 4.72 17.23 0.76
C CYS A 229 5.64 16.12 0.22
N GLN A 230 5.21 14.86 0.30
CA GLN A 230 6.01 13.71 -0.13
C GLN A 230 6.15 13.64 -1.65
N SER A 231 5.12 14.00 -2.41
CA SER A 231 5.13 13.93 -3.88
C SER A 231 6.13 14.88 -4.54
N LEU A 232 6.45 16.01 -3.90
CA LEU A 232 7.49 16.93 -4.38
C LEU A 232 8.88 16.28 -4.42
N GLN A 233 9.15 15.33 -3.53
CA GLN A 233 10.45 14.67 -3.40
C GLN A 233 10.47 13.27 -4.02
N LYS A 234 9.34 12.56 -3.92
CA LYS A 234 9.23 11.13 -4.23
C LYS A 234 8.38 10.83 -5.46
N GLY A 235 7.89 11.87 -6.14
CA GLY A 235 7.07 11.75 -7.34
C GLY A 235 5.65 11.28 -7.04
N MET A 236 5.15 10.30 -7.81
CA MET A 236 3.82 9.74 -7.59
C MET A 236 3.76 8.96 -6.27
N ILE A 237 2.74 9.22 -5.45
CA ILE A 237 2.58 8.50 -4.17
C ILE A 237 1.47 7.45 -4.30
N PHE A 238 1.80 6.20 -3.97
CA PHE A 238 0.88 5.09 -3.85
C PHE A 238 0.78 4.68 -2.38
N ASP A 239 -0.08 5.38 -1.63
CA ASP A 239 -0.44 4.99 -0.28
C ASP A 239 -1.54 3.91 -0.29
N ARG A 240 -1.86 3.38 0.89
CA ARG A 240 -2.87 2.31 1.05
C ARG A 240 -4.20 2.65 0.36
N ALA A 241 -4.70 3.88 0.53
CA ALA A 241 -5.97 4.30 -0.08
C ALA A 241 -5.97 4.18 -1.60
N ARG A 242 -4.90 4.64 -2.26
CA ARG A 242 -4.81 4.60 -3.73
C ARG A 242 -4.64 3.18 -4.24
N ILE A 243 -3.79 2.38 -3.60
CA ILE A 243 -3.58 0.97 -3.95
C ILE A 243 -4.91 0.23 -3.89
N VAL A 244 -5.61 0.33 -2.75
CA VAL A 244 -6.90 -0.33 -2.52
C VAL A 244 -7.94 0.09 -3.56
N ARG A 245 -8.07 1.40 -3.81
CA ARG A 245 -9.01 1.91 -4.81
C ARG A 245 -8.74 1.37 -6.20
N LEU A 246 -7.47 1.31 -6.61
CA LEU A 246 -7.08 0.83 -7.94
C LEU A 246 -7.36 -0.67 -8.11
N LEU A 247 -7.20 -1.45 -7.05
CA LEU A 247 -7.41 -2.89 -7.09
C LEU A 247 -8.88 -3.29 -6.97
N ALA A 248 -9.70 -2.53 -6.24
CA ALA A 248 -11.11 -2.81 -6.00
C ALA A 248 -11.97 -2.95 -7.27
N ASP A 249 -11.56 -2.27 -8.34
CA ASP A 249 -12.25 -2.27 -9.63
C ASP A 249 -11.65 -3.29 -10.61
N SER A 250 -10.60 -4.01 -10.21
CA SER A 250 -9.89 -4.98 -11.04
C SER A 250 -10.26 -6.42 -10.68
N ASP A 251 -10.59 -7.25 -11.66
CA ASP A 251 -10.63 -8.70 -11.46
C ASP A 251 -9.21 -9.25 -11.62
N ASN A 252 -8.50 -9.37 -10.50
CA ASN A 252 -7.08 -9.67 -10.51
C ASN A 252 -6.77 -11.04 -9.88
N SER A 253 -6.56 -12.04 -10.73
CA SER A 253 -6.24 -13.42 -10.31
C SER A 253 -4.95 -13.53 -9.51
N LYS A 254 -3.95 -12.65 -9.75
CA LYS A 254 -2.71 -12.61 -8.98
C LYS A 254 -2.97 -12.09 -7.56
N ILE A 255 -3.74 -11.01 -7.41
CA ILE A 255 -4.14 -10.50 -6.09
C ILE A 255 -4.88 -11.57 -5.29
N ASN A 256 -5.79 -12.31 -5.92
CA ASN A 256 -6.48 -13.43 -5.28
C ASN A 256 -5.51 -14.55 -4.84
N THR A 257 -4.44 -14.78 -5.60
CA THR A 257 -3.41 -15.76 -5.26
C THR A 257 -2.57 -15.30 -4.06
N ILE A 258 -2.12 -14.05 -4.06
CA ILE A 258 -1.40 -13.42 -2.95
C ILE A 258 -2.24 -13.49 -1.67
N ARG A 259 -3.55 -13.17 -1.78
CA ARG A 259 -4.49 -13.24 -0.66
C ARG A 259 -4.53 -14.63 -0.03
N ARG A 260 -4.70 -15.68 -0.85
CA ARG A 260 -4.68 -17.08 -0.37
C ARG A 260 -3.36 -17.45 0.30
N ASN A 261 -2.23 -17.06 -0.29
CA ASN A 261 -0.91 -17.35 0.26
C ASN A 261 -0.68 -16.65 1.60
N ILE A 262 -1.20 -15.44 1.78
CA ILE A 262 -1.11 -14.73 3.06
C ILE A 262 -2.00 -15.40 4.11
N THR A 263 -3.22 -15.79 3.75
CA THR A 263 -4.13 -16.47 4.69
C THR A 263 -3.59 -17.85 5.11
N SER A 264 -2.96 -18.61 4.21
CA SER A 264 -2.35 -19.90 4.60
C SER A 264 -1.22 -19.73 5.60
N LEU A 265 -0.52 -18.59 5.59
CA LEU A 265 0.55 -18.29 6.55
C LEU A 265 0.03 -17.99 7.97
N ASP A 266 -1.29 -17.87 8.18
CA ASP A 266 -1.93 -17.71 9.50
C ASP A 266 -2.40 -19.04 10.11
N LEU A 267 -2.36 -20.14 9.35
CA LEU A 267 -2.81 -21.46 9.79
C LEU A 267 -1.68 -22.37 10.28
N ASP A 268 -0.43 -21.91 10.19
CA ASP A 268 0.80 -22.59 10.63
C ASP A 268 1.37 -21.92 11.89
#